data_AF-Q2LKX2-F1
#
_entry.id   AF-Q2LKX2-F1
#
_cell.length_a   1.000
_cell.length_b   1.000
_cell.length_c   1.000
_cell.angle_alpha   90.00
_cell.angle_beta   90.00
_cell.angle_gamma   90.00
#
_symmetry.space_group_name_H-M   'P 1'
#
loop_
_entity.id
_entity.type
_entity.pdbx_description
1 polymer ?
#
loop_
_entity_poly.entity_id
_entity_poly.type
_entity_poly.pdbx_seq_one_letter_code
_entity_poly.pdbx_strand_id
1 'polypeptide(L)'
;MKTTKKEFIDDYGSKVIQKYNANHQLIEEIHHYRGDGPINYIIQYNPLTGYKLKQTKYHQNFFRDQVIKYDKETGKEIKETRYSWFDDKIIHYISKFNKRTGEFMKRFIYSSDGKTIEQIIEYDKKTNQQTIKKIKKRSKQ
;
A
#
# COMPACT_ATOMS: atom_id res chain seq x y z
N MET A 1 -22.70 1.56 16.45
CA MET A 1 -22.76 2.31 15.18
C MET A 1 -23.21 1.37 14.08
N LYS A 2 -24.32 1.66 13.40
CA LYS A 2 -24.80 0.83 12.27
C LYS A 2 -23.96 1.17 11.03
N THR A 3 -23.45 0.15 10.35
CA THR A 3 -22.80 0.27 9.05
C THR A 3 -23.65 -0.48 8.02
N THR A 4 -23.78 0.11 6.83
CA THR A 4 -24.53 -0.49 5.72
C THR A 4 -23.55 -1.08 4.71
N LYS A 5 -23.94 -2.16 4.03
CA LYS A 5 -23.14 -2.82 3.00
C LYS A 5 -23.90 -2.88 1.68
N LYS A 6 -23.19 -2.69 0.57
CA LYS A 6 -23.67 -2.91 -0.80
C LYS A 6 -22.73 -3.88 -1.49
N GLU A 7 -23.28 -4.86 -2.21
CA GLU A 7 -22.52 -5.86 -2.96
C GLU A 7 -22.95 -5.81 -4.43
N PHE A 8 -21.99 -5.92 -5.34
CA PHE A 8 -22.24 -6.00 -6.78
C PHE A 8 -21.05 -6.65 -7.50
N ILE A 9 -21.25 -7.00 -8.76
CA ILE A 9 -20.20 -7.45 -9.67
C ILE A 9 -19.80 -6.25 -10.54
N ASP A 10 -18.51 -5.94 -10.59
CA ASP A 10 -17.99 -4.87 -11.46
C ASP A 10 -17.94 -5.30 -12.94
N ASP A 11 -17.61 -4.36 -13.83
CA ASP A 11 -17.53 -4.60 -15.28
C ASP A 11 -16.47 -5.65 -15.66
N TYR A 12 -15.56 -5.99 -14.73
CA TYR A 12 -14.52 -7.01 -14.90
C TYR A 12 -14.93 -8.37 -14.32
N GLY A 13 -16.18 -8.49 -13.87
CA GLY A 13 -16.69 -9.72 -13.27
C GLY A 13 -16.21 -9.95 -11.85
N SER A 14 -15.63 -8.97 -11.17
CA SER A 14 -15.14 -9.08 -9.78
C SER A 14 -16.21 -8.69 -8.78
N LYS A 15 -16.35 -9.46 -7.69
CA LYS A 15 -17.24 -9.03 -6.60
C LYS A 15 -16.63 -7.88 -5.83
N VAL A 16 -17.42 -6.82 -5.68
CA VAL A 16 -17.10 -5.62 -4.90
C VAL A 16 -18.08 -5.51 -3.74
N ILE A 17 -17.54 -5.33 -2.53
CA ILE A 17 -18.30 -5.05 -1.31
C ILE A 17 -17.94 -3.64 -0.86
N GLN A 18 -18.92 -2.75 -0.81
CA GLN A 18 -18.78 -1.39 -0.29
C GLN A 18 -19.39 -1.29 1.10
N LYS A 19 -18.68 -0.66 2.04
CA LYS A 19 -19.16 -0.40 3.40
C LYS A 19 -19.31 1.09 3.63
N TYR A 20 -20.40 1.46 4.28
CA TYR A 20 -20.79 2.84 4.55
C TYR A 20 -20.93 3.08 6.05
N ASN A 21 -20.54 4.27 6.51
CA ASN A 21 -20.80 4.71 7.87
C ASN A 21 -22.28 5.10 8.08
N ALA A 22 -22.64 5.51 9.29
CA ALA A 22 -24.01 5.91 9.63
C ALA A 22 -24.53 7.12 8.84
N ASN A 23 -23.62 7.93 8.28
CA ASN A 23 -23.94 9.09 7.45
C ASN A 23 -23.96 8.74 5.94
N HIS A 24 -23.96 7.45 5.59
CA HIS A 24 -23.90 6.95 4.21
C HIS A 24 -22.64 7.36 3.43
N GLN A 25 -21.54 7.66 4.13
CA GLN A 25 -20.25 7.93 3.49
C GLN A 25 -19.47 6.62 3.32
N LEU A 26 -18.90 6.42 2.12
CA LEU A 26 -18.06 5.25 1.82
C LEU A 26 -16.82 5.26 2.73
N ILE A 27 -16.58 4.15 3.42
CA ILE A 27 -15.43 4.00 4.33
C ILE A 27 -14.50 2.86 3.93
N GLU A 28 -15.00 1.85 3.22
CA GLU A 28 -14.21 0.71 2.81
C GLU A 28 -14.78 0.04 1.55
N GLU A 29 -13.88 -0.44 0.70
CA GLU A 29 -14.20 -1.30 -0.44
C GLU A 29 -13.34 -2.55 -0.41
N ILE A 30 -13.95 -3.70 -0.70
CA ILE A 30 -13.28 -4.99 -0.80
C ILE A 30 -13.52 -5.51 -2.21
N HIS A 31 -12.44 -5.79 -2.92
CA HIS A 31 -12.44 -6.28 -4.30
C HIS A 31 -11.87 -7.68 -4.34
N HIS A 32 -12.60 -8.62 -4.93
CA HIS A 32 -12.20 -10.03 -5.05
C HIS A 32 -11.60 -10.33 -6.43
N TYR A 33 -10.79 -11.37 -6.55
CA TYR A 33 -10.39 -11.91 -7.83
C TYR A 33 -11.57 -12.67 -8.46
N ARG A 34 -12.19 -12.16 -9.54
CA ARG A 34 -13.24 -12.82 -10.33
C ARG A 34 -14.37 -13.47 -9.50
N GLY A 35 -15.54 -12.85 -9.49
CA GLY A 35 -16.68 -13.30 -8.69
C GLY A 35 -16.33 -13.28 -7.21
N ASP A 36 -16.70 -14.32 -6.49
CA ASP A 36 -16.43 -14.56 -5.06
C ASP A 36 -15.04 -15.18 -4.77
N GLY A 37 -14.06 -15.03 -5.67
CA GLY A 37 -12.70 -15.54 -5.43
C GLY A 37 -11.98 -14.84 -4.27
N PRO A 38 -10.68 -15.14 -4.02
CA PRO A 38 -9.95 -14.54 -2.91
C PRO A 38 -9.93 -13.00 -3.01
N ILE A 39 -9.79 -12.32 -1.87
CA ILE A 39 -9.65 -10.86 -1.86
C ILE A 39 -8.40 -10.47 -2.67
N ASN A 40 -8.58 -9.57 -3.63
CA ASN A 40 -7.51 -8.95 -4.40
C ASN A 40 -6.97 -7.73 -3.66
N TYR A 41 -7.85 -6.80 -3.28
CA TYR A 41 -7.46 -5.65 -2.48
C TYR A 41 -8.60 -5.05 -1.67
N ILE A 42 -8.21 -4.34 -0.61
CA ILE A 42 -9.10 -3.59 0.27
C ILE A 42 -8.66 -2.13 0.24
N ILE A 43 -9.59 -1.20 0.05
CA ILE A 43 -9.36 0.25 0.12
C ILE A 43 -10.14 0.80 1.29
N GLN A 44 -9.50 1.65 2.10
CA GLN A 44 -10.12 2.40 3.18
C GLN A 44 -10.14 3.88 2.82
N TYR A 45 -11.26 4.54 3.09
CA TYR A 45 -11.53 5.91 2.68
C TYR A 45 -11.72 6.83 3.89
N ASN A 46 -11.35 8.10 3.70
CA ASN A 46 -11.71 9.17 4.61
C ASN A 46 -13.19 9.53 4.34
N PRO A 47 -14.10 9.35 5.30
CA PRO A 47 -15.51 9.63 5.09
C PRO A 47 -15.80 11.11 4.82
N LEU A 48 -14.93 12.02 5.28
CA LEU A 48 -15.13 13.47 5.11
C LEU A 48 -14.69 13.96 3.74
N THR A 49 -13.55 13.47 3.23
CA THR A 49 -12.97 13.94 1.97
C THR A 49 -13.18 13.00 0.79
N GLY A 50 -13.57 11.75 1.04
CA GLY A 50 -13.64 10.70 0.02
C GLY A 50 -12.27 10.19 -0.46
N TYR A 51 -11.16 10.75 0.04
CA TYR A 51 -9.83 10.29 -0.34
C TYR A 51 -9.50 8.93 0.26
N LYS A 52 -8.73 8.14 -0.49
CA LYS A 52 -8.13 6.91 0.02
C LYS A 52 -7.24 7.27 1.22
N LEU A 53 -7.23 6.41 2.23
CA LEU A 53 -6.33 6.47 3.38
C LEU A 53 -5.32 5.33 3.34
N LYS A 54 -5.80 4.16 2.93
CA LYS A 54 -5.01 2.94 2.87
C LYS A 54 -5.54 2.03 1.77
N GLN A 55 -4.63 1.38 1.05
CA GLN A 55 -4.95 0.25 0.20
C GLN A 55 -4.07 -0.94 0.60
N THR A 56 -4.67 -2.10 0.80
CA THR A 56 -3.98 -3.36 1.06
C THR A 56 -4.24 -4.28 -0.10
N LYS A 57 -3.19 -4.77 -0.76
CA LYS A 57 -3.28 -5.76 -1.82
C LYS A 57 -2.81 -7.12 -1.32
N TYR A 58 -3.42 -8.16 -1.86
CA TYR A 58 -3.17 -9.54 -1.48
C TYR A 58 -2.81 -10.36 -2.72
N HIS A 59 -1.86 -11.26 -2.52
CA HIS A 59 -1.64 -12.36 -3.43
C HIS A 59 -2.80 -13.35 -3.36
N GLN A 60 -2.94 -14.19 -4.39
CA GLN A 60 -3.97 -15.23 -4.42
C GLN A 60 -3.78 -16.30 -3.31
N ASN A 61 -2.58 -16.41 -2.73
CA ASN A 61 -2.28 -17.23 -1.56
C ASN A 61 -2.65 -16.57 -0.22
N PHE A 62 -3.42 -15.48 -0.25
CA PHE A 62 -3.89 -14.69 0.90
C PHE A 62 -2.82 -13.89 1.65
N PHE A 63 -1.54 -14.00 1.26
CA PHE A 63 -0.50 -13.15 1.82
C PHE A 63 -0.62 -11.72 1.32
N ARG A 64 -0.43 -10.78 2.24
CA ARG A 64 -0.42 -9.36 1.91
C ARG A 64 0.80 -9.04 1.07
N ASP A 65 0.57 -8.61 -0.17
CA ASP A 65 1.62 -8.19 -1.11
C ASP A 65 2.10 -6.77 -0.78
N GLN A 66 1.15 -5.85 -0.67
CA GLN A 66 1.44 -4.42 -0.67
C GLN A 66 0.49 -3.66 0.26
N VAL A 67 1.03 -2.69 0.99
CA VAL A 67 0.24 -1.68 1.71
C VAL A 67 0.66 -0.30 1.23
N ILE A 68 -0.30 0.43 0.68
CA ILE A 68 -0.15 1.82 0.27
C ILE A 68 -0.89 2.69 1.28
N LYS A 69 -0.26 3.77 1.74
CA LYS A 69 -0.88 4.82 2.57
C LYS A 69 -0.94 6.12 1.80
N TYR A 70 -2.01 6.84 2.02
CA TYR A 70 -2.33 8.08 1.34
C TYR A 70 -2.49 9.21 2.35
N ASP A 71 -2.16 10.42 1.93
CA ASP A 71 -2.40 11.63 2.70
C ASP A 71 -3.89 11.95 2.76
N LYS A 72 -4.41 12.23 3.96
CA LYS A 72 -5.83 12.47 4.19
C LYS A 72 -6.36 13.77 3.59
N GLU A 73 -5.46 14.73 3.31
CA GLU A 73 -5.79 16.09 2.85
C GLU A 73 -5.59 16.23 1.34
N THR A 74 -4.58 15.57 0.77
CA THR A 74 -4.27 15.65 -0.67
C THR A 74 -4.68 14.42 -1.47
N GLY A 75 -4.98 13.30 -0.80
CA GLY A 75 -5.26 12.00 -1.44
C GLY A 75 -4.04 11.36 -2.11
N LYS A 76 -2.86 11.97 -2.02
CA LYS A 76 -1.64 11.47 -2.67
C LYS A 76 -0.99 10.36 -1.86
N GLU A 77 -0.36 9.42 -2.55
CA GLU A 77 0.44 8.39 -1.89
C GLU A 77 1.59 9.03 -1.09
N ILE A 78 1.81 8.52 0.12
CA ILE A 78 2.88 8.99 1.03
C ILE A 78 3.83 7.87 1.43
N LYS A 79 3.36 6.62 1.38
CA LYS A 79 4.15 5.47 1.78
C LYS A 79 3.64 4.21 1.10
N GLU A 80 4.58 3.41 0.64
CA GLU A 80 4.38 2.06 0.16
C GLU A 80 5.19 1.11 1.03
N THR A 81 4.61 -0.01 1.42
CA THR A 81 5.34 -1.16 1.98
C THR A 81 5.04 -2.36 1.10
N ARG A 82 6.07 -3.02 0.56
CA ARG A 82 5.93 -4.30 -0.13
C ARG A 82 6.52 -5.42 0.73
N TYR A 83 5.79 -6.52 0.80
CA TYR A 83 6.12 -7.70 1.59
C TYR A 83 6.58 -8.85 0.70
N SER A 84 7.12 -9.89 1.32
CA SER A 84 7.52 -11.12 0.63
C SER A 84 6.30 -11.92 0.18
N TRP A 85 6.40 -12.48 -1.02
CA TRP A 85 5.35 -13.30 -1.62
C TRP A 85 5.14 -14.63 -0.88
N PHE A 86 6.13 -15.07 -0.08
CA PHE A 86 6.08 -16.31 0.71
C PHE A 86 5.96 -16.07 2.23
N ASP A 87 6.12 -14.84 2.71
CA ASP A 87 5.91 -14.47 4.13
C ASP A 87 5.58 -12.98 4.25
N ASP A 88 4.32 -12.66 4.55
CA ASP A 88 3.82 -11.29 4.63
C ASP A 88 4.29 -10.51 5.88
N LYS A 89 5.13 -11.13 6.72
CA LYS A 89 5.85 -10.52 7.83
C LYS A 89 7.22 -9.99 7.40
N ILE A 90 7.77 -10.51 6.30
CA ILE A 90 9.05 -10.05 5.74
C ILE A 90 8.77 -8.87 4.80
N ILE A 91 9.36 -7.73 5.11
CA ILE A 91 9.28 -6.53 4.27
C ILE A 91 10.42 -6.59 3.24
N HIS A 92 10.12 -6.47 1.94
CA HIS A 92 11.14 -6.30 0.91
C HIS A 92 11.61 -4.86 0.80
N TYR A 93 10.67 -3.92 0.76
CA TYR A 93 11.01 -2.51 0.72
C TYR A 93 9.90 -1.60 1.26
N ILE A 94 10.32 -0.39 1.60
CA ILE A 94 9.44 0.71 1.95
C ILE A 94 9.80 1.92 1.09
N SER A 95 8.83 2.43 0.32
CA SER A 95 8.95 3.68 -0.42
C SER A 95 8.28 4.82 0.35
N LYS A 96 8.83 6.04 0.24
CA LYS A 96 8.24 7.29 0.77
C LYS A 96 8.08 8.30 -0.34
N PHE A 97 6.99 9.06 -0.28
CA PHE A 97 6.59 10.02 -1.30
C PHE A 97 6.23 11.36 -0.67
N ASN A 98 6.37 12.43 -1.45
CA ASN A 98 6.04 13.77 -1.01
C ASN A 98 4.52 13.94 -0.96
N LYS A 99 3.95 14.23 0.22
CA LYS A 99 2.48 14.38 0.37
C LYS A 99 1.84 15.48 -0.48
N ARG A 100 2.58 16.53 -0.84
CA ARG A 100 2.06 17.64 -1.65
C ARG A 100 2.14 17.36 -3.13
N THR A 101 3.22 16.74 -3.61
CA THR A 101 3.41 16.52 -5.05
C THR A 101 3.09 15.10 -5.52
N GLY A 102 3.24 14.11 -4.65
CA GLY A 102 3.10 12.66 -4.95
C GLY A 102 4.40 12.04 -5.45
N GLU A 103 5.49 12.81 -5.55
CA GLU A 103 6.74 12.34 -6.12
C GLU A 103 7.52 11.47 -5.13
N PHE A 104 8.21 10.48 -5.71
CA PHE A 104 9.11 9.59 -4.98
C PHE A 104 10.24 10.38 -4.31
N MET A 105 10.51 10.06 -3.04
CA MET A 105 11.59 10.67 -2.27
C MET A 105 12.68 9.65 -1.96
N LYS A 106 12.29 8.48 -1.45
CA LYS A 106 13.22 7.52 -0.87
C LYS A 106 12.65 6.11 -0.84
N ARG A 107 13.50 5.11 -1.05
CA ARG A 107 13.21 3.69 -0.83
C ARG A 107 14.25 3.06 0.08
N PHE A 108 13.78 2.27 1.03
CA PHE A 108 14.60 1.39 1.86
C PHE A 108 14.35 -0.04 1.39
N ILE A 109 15.40 -0.73 0.97
CA ILE A 109 15.36 -2.13 0.57
C ILE A 109 15.98 -2.94 1.70
N TYR A 110 15.24 -3.93 2.16
CA TYR A 110 15.61 -4.79 3.26
C TYR A 110 16.15 -6.12 2.74
N SER A 111 17.00 -6.77 3.54
CA SER A 111 17.47 -8.13 3.30
C SER A 111 16.32 -9.13 3.43
N SER A 112 16.62 -10.40 3.15
CA SER A 112 15.69 -11.51 3.37
C SER A 112 15.23 -11.70 4.82
N ASP A 113 15.92 -11.09 5.80
CA ASP A 113 15.48 -11.12 7.21
C ASP A 113 14.34 -10.10 7.49
N GLY A 114 14.03 -9.21 6.53
CA GLY A 114 12.97 -8.20 6.61
C GLY A 114 13.24 -7.05 7.58
N LYS A 115 14.43 -6.97 8.19
CA LYS A 115 14.81 -6.03 9.24
C LYS A 115 16.07 -5.23 8.90
N THR A 116 17.07 -5.87 8.30
CA THR A 116 18.34 -5.25 7.93
C THR A 116 18.17 -4.47 6.62
N ILE A 117 18.46 -3.17 6.62
CA ILE A 117 18.47 -2.38 5.38
C ILE A 117 19.76 -2.68 4.62
N GLU A 118 19.64 -3.13 3.38
CA GLU A 118 20.78 -3.40 2.49
C GLU A 118 21.05 -2.25 1.53
N GLN A 119 20.00 -1.54 1.13
CA GLN A 119 20.11 -0.47 0.14
C GLN A 119 19.13 0.64 0.44
N ILE A 120 19.60 1.86 0.24
CA ILE A 120 18.80 3.07 0.28
C ILE A 120 18.89 3.71 -1.10
N ILE A 121 17.74 4.00 -1.69
CA ILE A 121 17.63 4.75 -2.94
C ILE A 121 16.99 6.09 -2.59
N GLU A 122 17.64 7.19 -2.96
CA GLU A 122 17.12 8.55 -2.79
C GLU A 122 17.04 9.22 -4.15
N TYR A 123 16.02 10.05 -4.36
CA TYR A 123 15.89 10.85 -5.56
C TYR A 123 16.00 12.32 -5.20
N ASP A 124 17.00 12.98 -5.78
CA ASP A 124 17.20 14.41 -5.61
C ASP A 124 16.53 15.14 -6.78
N LYS A 125 15.43 15.84 -6.47
CA LYS A 125 14.69 16.65 -7.43
C LYS A 125 15.50 17.80 -8.00
N LYS A 126 16.45 18.37 -7.25
CA LYS A 126 17.23 19.52 -7.71
C LYS A 126 18.18 19.12 -8.83
N THR A 127 18.73 17.91 -8.76
CA THR A 127 19.69 17.38 -9.73
C THR A 127 19.04 16.45 -10.75
N ASN A 128 17.79 16.03 -10.51
CA ASN A 128 17.07 15.00 -11.27
C ASN A 128 17.84 13.66 -11.29
N GLN A 129 18.55 13.34 -10.21
CA GLN A 129 19.40 12.15 -10.10
C GLN A 129 18.94 11.22 -8.99
N GLN A 130 19.18 9.91 -9.21
CA GLN A 130 18.99 8.87 -8.20
C GLN A 130 20.32 8.49 -7.58
N THR A 131 20.37 8.51 -6.24
CA THR A 131 21.54 8.06 -5.48
C THR A 131 21.24 6.72 -4.85
N ILE A 132 22.15 5.76 -5.03
CA ILE A 132 22.06 4.43 -4.44
C ILE A 132 23.16 4.26 -3.40
N LYS A 133 22.76 4.05 -2.15
CA LYS A 133 23.68 3.73 -1.05
C LYS A 133 23.47 2.30 -0.59
N LYS A 134 24.45 1.43 -0.88
CA LYS A 134 24.51 0.07 -0.33
C LYS A 134 25.10 0.09 1.07
N ILE A 135 24.45 -0.56 2.02
CA ILE A 135 24.94 -0.71 3.40
C ILE A 135 25.72 -2.02 3.47
N LYS A 136 27.05 -1.94 3.48
CA LYS A 136 27.90 -3.12 3.68
C LYS A 136 27.84 -3.53 5.15
N LYS A 137 27.58 -4.82 5.43
CA LYS A 137 27.82 -5.38 6.76
C LYS A 137 29.34 -5.30 7.03
N ARG A 138 29.74 -4.63 8.12
CA ARG A 138 31.10 -4.80 8.65
C ARG A 138 31.15 -6.22 9.23
N SER A 139 31.81 -7.14 8.55
CA SER A 139 32.23 -8.40 9.16
C SER A 139 33.16 -8.05 10.32
N LYS A 140 32.75 -8.34 11.56
CA LYS A 140 33.69 -8.35 12.68
C LYS A 140 34.64 -9.53 12.41
N GLN A 141 35.89 -9.20 12.06
CA GLN A 141 37.02 -10.12 12.18
C GLN A 141 37.36 -10.30 13.66
#